data_AF-A0A853GRD5-F1
#
_entry.id   AF-A0A853GRD5-F1
#
_cell.length_a   1.000
_cell.length_b   1.000
_cell.length_c   1.000
_cell.angle_alpha   90.00
_cell.angle_beta   90.00
_cell.angle_gamma   90.00
#
_symmetry.space_group_name_H-M   'P 1'
#
loop_
_entity.id
_entity.type
_entity.pdbx_description
1 polymer ?
#
loop_
_entity_poly.entity_id
_entity_poly.type
_entity_poly.pdbx_seq_one_letter_code
_entity_poly.pdbx_strand_id
1 'polypeptide(L)'
;MLRVIKAFTGKVASNSDAGDLNGFLRNVLVEVAGENYRQMMYEAMALASMNERGIQYDLDPPLRANERVMSGLFATAISRVALRSRTEVRIDKPERDANVDALEHDIEGDGTPKTKNGRVDYLAWFDNRVIGIELKMASMNCETPKITESIDERWVKVVDQAKAAQIYLRARHREDPRRYPNPISFALMVIVGRRNIRIDDFEGVDKGIELMEDRSLHALRSLSPRPTFTATYTFPKEFRGLVPRRKGKEAPKRGRVMYTPFVSFIARPAVNSITI
;
A
#
# COMPACT_ATOMS: atom_id res chain seq x y z
N MET A 1 -3.41 11.05 12.62
CA MET A 1 -4.77 11.32 12.10
C MET A 1 -4.83 10.92 10.63
N LEU A 2 -5.79 10.07 10.24
CA LEU A 2 -6.01 9.68 8.85
C LEU A 2 -7.02 10.64 8.20
N ARG A 3 -6.69 11.18 7.03
CA ARG A 3 -7.53 12.11 6.26
C ARG A 3 -7.60 11.67 4.80
N VAL A 4 -8.80 11.46 4.28
CA VAL A 4 -9.03 11.21 2.85
C VAL A 4 -9.07 12.56 2.14
N ILE A 5 -8.15 12.77 1.20
CA ILE A 5 -8.01 14.02 0.43
C ILE A 5 -8.79 13.94 -0.88
N LYS A 6 -8.76 12.77 -1.51
CA LYS A 6 -9.44 12.48 -2.77
C LYS A 6 -9.95 11.04 -2.74
N ALA A 7 -11.23 10.86 -3.05
CA ALA A 7 -11.85 9.54 -3.16
C ALA A 7 -11.94 9.09 -4.63
N PHE A 8 -12.12 7.79 -4.87
CA PHE A 8 -12.52 7.30 -6.18
C PHE A 8 -13.85 7.94 -6.60
N THR A 9 -14.08 8.09 -7.91
CA THR A 9 -15.29 8.69 -8.49
C THR A 9 -15.92 7.79 -9.54
N GLY A 10 -17.21 7.99 -9.82
CA GLY A 10 -17.98 7.24 -10.82
C GLY A 10 -18.40 5.84 -10.38
N LYS A 11 -18.89 5.02 -11.33
CA LYS A 11 -19.41 3.66 -11.07
C LYS A 11 -18.40 2.69 -10.45
N VAL A 12 -17.12 3.00 -10.62
CA VAL A 12 -15.99 2.24 -10.05
C VAL A 12 -15.91 2.45 -8.53
N ALA A 13 -16.29 3.64 -8.05
CA ALA A 13 -16.23 4.01 -6.65
C ALA A 13 -17.39 3.40 -5.84
N SER A 14 -18.61 3.57 -6.32
CA SER A 14 -19.82 3.05 -5.69
C SER A 14 -20.76 2.54 -6.79
N ASN A 15 -21.26 1.33 -6.61
CA ASN A 15 -22.35 0.77 -7.41
C ASN A 15 -23.32 0.12 -6.43
N SER A 16 -24.61 0.47 -6.52
CA SER A 16 -25.67 -0.06 -5.65
C SER A 16 -25.65 -1.58 -5.54
N ASP A 17 -25.29 -2.25 -6.63
CA ASP A 17 -25.40 -3.71 -6.75
C ASP A 17 -24.12 -4.42 -6.33
N ALA A 18 -22.99 -3.71 -6.26
CA ALA A 18 -21.67 -4.28 -6.01
C ALA A 18 -21.08 -3.84 -4.66
N GLY A 19 -21.41 -2.65 -4.17
CA GLY A 19 -20.87 -2.07 -2.93
C GLY A 19 -19.90 -0.91 -3.16
N ASP A 20 -19.36 -0.39 -2.06
CA ASP A 20 -18.58 0.85 -2.00
C ASP A 20 -17.07 0.59 -1.84
N LEU A 21 -16.32 0.83 -2.91
CA LEU A 21 -14.87 0.69 -2.92
C LEU A 21 -14.17 1.75 -2.05
N ASN A 22 -14.73 2.96 -1.95
CA ASN A 22 -14.19 3.99 -1.05
C ASN A 22 -14.37 3.57 0.40
N GLY A 23 -15.54 3.02 0.75
CA GLY A 23 -15.83 2.44 2.06
C GLY A 23 -14.84 1.34 2.42
N PHE A 24 -14.63 0.38 1.52
CA PHE A 24 -13.63 -0.67 1.69
C PHE A 24 -12.23 -0.11 1.98
N LEU A 25 -11.68 0.72 1.08
CA LEU A 25 -10.32 1.22 1.20
C LEU A 25 -10.17 2.12 2.44
N ARG A 26 -11.17 2.95 2.76
CA ARG A 26 -11.17 3.78 3.97
C ARG A 26 -11.08 2.90 5.23
N ASN A 27 -11.90 1.86 5.32
CA ASN A 27 -11.90 0.96 6.47
C ASN A 27 -10.55 0.24 6.60
N VAL A 28 -9.96 -0.22 5.49
CA VAL A 28 -8.62 -0.83 5.50
C VAL A 28 -7.58 0.17 6.00
N LEU A 29 -7.59 1.41 5.52
CA LEU A 29 -6.62 2.42 5.96
C LEU A 29 -6.80 2.82 7.44
N VAL A 30 -8.03 2.80 7.96
CA VAL A 30 -8.30 2.98 9.40
C VAL A 30 -7.69 1.85 10.21
N GLU A 31 -7.89 0.59 9.80
CA GLU A 31 -7.27 -0.56 10.48
C GLU A 31 -5.75 -0.54 10.40
N VAL A 32 -5.18 -0.18 9.24
CA VAL A 32 -3.72 0.00 9.06
C VAL A 32 -3.18 1.05 10.03
N ALA A 33 -3.83 2.22 10.11
CA ALA A 33 -3.42 3.29 11.02
C ALA A 33 -3.54 2.87 12.49
N GLY A 34 -4.64 2.19 12.85
CA GLY A 34 -4.89 1.70 14.20
C GLY A 34 -3.92 0.60 14.63
N GLU A 35 -3.60 -0.34 13.75
CA GLU A 35 -2.61 -1.39 14.01
C GLU A 35 -1.21 -0.82 14.12
N ASN A 36 -0.83 0.11 13.24
CA ASN A 36 0.43 0.83 13.35
C ASN A 36 0.53 1.59 14.69
N TYR A 37 -0.53 2.26 15.13
CA TYR A 37 -0.56 2.93 16.44
C TYR A 37 -0.43 1.96 17.61
N ARG A 38 -1.21 0.87 17.61
CA ARG A 38 -1.15 -0.14 18.67
C ARG A 38 0.25 -0.74 18.81
N GLN A 39 0.90 -1.10 17.69
CA GLN A 39 2.26 -1.64 17.74
C GLN A 39 3.27 -0.63 18.31
N MET A 40 3.22 0.64 17.89
CA MET A 40 4.08 1.68 18.47
C MET A 40 3.84 1.87 19.97
N MET A 41 2.59 1.85 20.43
CA MET A 41 2.26 1.95 21.85
C MET A 41 2.79 0.76 22.66
N TYR A 42 2.62 -0.47 22.15
CA TYR A 42 3.14 -1.67 22.82
C TYR A 42 4.65 -1.63 22.96
N GLU A 43 5.37 -1.25 21.90
CA GLU A 43 6.83 -1.10 21.94
C GLU A 43 7.25 0.01 22.91
N ALA A 44 6.54 1.15 22.91
CA ALA A 44 6.82 2.25 23.84
C ALA A 44 6.65 1.83 25.31
N MET A 45 5.57 1.09 25.62
CA MET A 45 5.33 0.56 26.96
C MET A 45 6.38 -0.47 27.38
N ALA A 46 6.77 -1.36 26.45
CA ALA A 46 7.80 -2.36 26.72
C ALA A 46 9.15 -1.69 27.05
N LEU A 47 9.57 -0.69 26.27
CA LEU A 47 10.80 0.08 26.54
C LEU A 47 10.73 0.80 27.88
N ALA A 48 9.60 1.43 28.21
CA ALA A 48 9.42 2.11 29.49
C ALA A 48 9.48 1.14 30.69
N SER A 49 8.99 -0.10 30.54
CA SER A 49 8.98 -1.11 31.60
C SER A 49 10.36 -1.69 31.94
N MET A 50 11.32 -1.61 31.02
CA MET A 50 12.65 -2.21 31.18
C MET A 50 13.64 -1.35 31.98
N ASN A 51 13.23 -0.21 32.55
CA ASN A 51 14.10 0.79 33.21
C ASN A 51 15.25 1.33 32.35
N GLU A 52 15.38 0.88 31.09
CA GLU A 52 16.08 1.63 30.08
C GLU A 52 15.33 2.95 29.94
N ARG A 53 16.03 4.08 30.11
CA ARG A 53 15.52 5.37 29.65
C ARG A 53 15.45 5.29 28.12
N GLY A 54 14.49 4.53 27.60
CA GLY A 54 14.23 4.37 26.19
C GLY A 54 13.95 5.76 25.66
N ILE A 55 14.93 6.31 24.95
CA ILE A 55 14.74 7.61 24.35
C ILE A 55 13.62 7.37 23.34
N GLN A 56 12.59 8.22 23.36
CA GLN A 56 11.40 8.17 22.49
C GLN A 56 11.70 7.81 21.02
N TYR A 57 12.93 8.07 20.57
CA TYR A 57 13.46 7.75 19.27
C TYR A 57 13.66 6.25 18.99
N ASP A 58 13.69 5.32 19.94
CA ASP A 58 14.02 3.90 19.64
C ASP A 58 12.90 3.09 18.95
N LEU A 59 11.76 3.72 18.66
CA LEU A 59 10.60 3.07 18.03
C LEU A 59 10.73 3.02 16.49
N ASP A 60 10.27 1.93 15.88
CA ASP A 60 10.25 1.78 14.42
C ASP A 60 8.87 1.35 13.90
N PRO A 61 8.03 2.29 13.45
CA PRO A 61 6.67 1.99 13.04
C PRO A 61 6.63 1.02 11.85
N PRO A 62 5.69 0.07 11.84
CA PRO A 62 5.45 -0.84 10.71
C PRO A 62 5.28 -0.13 9.37
N LEU A 63 4.65 1.04 9.34
CA LEU A 63 4.47 1.83 8.12
C LEU A 63 5.77 2.45 7.57
N ARG A 64 6.84 2.49 8.37
CA ARG A 64 8.20 2.90 7.95
C ARG A 64 9.10 1.70 7.63
N ALA A 65 8.70 0.52 8.06
CA ALA A 65 9.47 -0.71 7.89
C ALA A 65 9.67 -1.08 6.42
N ASN A 66 10.39 -2.16 6.17
CA ASN A 66 10.53 -2.68 4.81
C ASN A 66 9.17 -3.16 4.25
N GLU A 67 9.11 -3.33 2.93
CA GLU A 67 7.90 -3.73 2.21
C GLU A 67 7.26 -4.99 2.81
N ARG A 68 8.07 -5.97 3.28
CA ARG A 68 7.58 -7.21 3.92
C ARG A 68 6.76 -6.96 5.19
N VAL A 69 7.22 -6.10 6.08
CA VAL A 69 6.50 -5.79 7.34
C VAL A 69 5.22 -5.01 7.04
N MET A 70 5.30 -4.04 6.13
CA MET A 70 4.16 -3.26 5.67
C MET A 70 3.12 -4.16 4.99
N SER A 71 3.55 -5.15 4.20
CA SER A 71 2.66 -6.16 3.62
C SER A 71 1.94 -6.99 4.68
N GLY A 72 2.60 -7.36 5.78
CA GLY A 72 1.96 -8.03 6.91
C GLY A 72 0.88 -7.17 7.57
N LEU A 73 1.18 -5.88 7.77
CA LEU A 73 0.22 -4.90 8.33
C LEU A 73 -1.05 -4.79 7.47
N PHE A 74 -0.89 -4.68 6.15
CA PHE A 74 -2.02 -4.64 5.22
C PHE A 74 -2.78 -5.96 5.18
N ALA A 75 -2.10 -7.10 5.26
CA ALA A 75 -2.76 -8.41 5.33
C ALA A 75 -3.74 -8.48 6.51
N THR A 76 -3.28 -8.08 7.70
CA THR A 76 -4.10 -8.05 8.92
C THR A 76 -5.24 -7.04 8.83
N ALA A 77 -5.00 -5.85 8.27
CA ALA A 77 -6.05 -4.86 8.11
C ALA A 77 -7.15 -5.32 7.14
N ILE A 78 -6.75 -5.88 6.00
CA ILE A 78 -7.70 -6.39 5.00
C ILE A 78 -8.53 -7.54 5.57
N SER A 79 -7.93 -8.45 6.34
CA SER A 79 -8.65 -9.58 6.92
C SER A 79 -9.66 -9.20 8.00
N ARG A 80 -9.55 -8.02 8.60
CA ARG A 80 -10.54 -7.48 9.54
C ARG A 80 -11.70 -6.77 8.87
N VAL A 81 -11.46 -6.18 7.70
CA VAL A 81 -12.47 -5.40 6.97
C VAL A 81 -13.30 -6.29 6.04
N ALA A 82 -12.67 -7.29 5.42
CA ALA A 82 -13.32 -8.17 4.47
C ALA A 82 -13.93 -9.40 5.16
N LEU A 83 -15.08 -9.86 4.68
CA LEU A 83 -15.71 -11.11 5.15
C LEU A 83 -14.81 -12.32 4.91
N ARG A 84 -14.04 -12.25 3.81
CA ARG A 84 -13.03 -13.24 3.43
C ARG A 84 -11.88 -12.52 2.77
N SER A 85 -10.66 -12.90 3.11
CA SER A 85 -9.45 -12.41 2.46
C SER A 85 -8.40 -13.50 2.27
N ARG A 86 -7.48 -13.28 1.34
CA ARG A 86 -6.32 -14.13 1.08
C ARG A 86 -5.14 -13.27 0.66
N THR A 87 -3.95 -13.68 1.06
CA THR A 87 -2.67 -13.05 0.69
C THR A 87 -1.99 -13.83 -0.43
N GLU A 88 -1.28 -13.13 -1.31
CA GLU A 88 -0.41 -13.71 -2.35
C GLU A 88 -1.10 -14.76 -3.23
N VAL A 89 -2.33 -14.45 -3.65
CA VAL A 89 -3.19 -15.42 -4.33
C VAL A 89 -2.75 -15.60 -5.78
N ARG A 90 -2.50 -16.84 -6.16
CA ARG A 90 -2.48 -17.23 -7.57
C ARG A 90 -3.90 -17.19 -8.12
N ILE A 91 -4.09 -16.41 -9.17
CA ILE A 91 -5.30 -16.41 -9.98
C ILE A 91 -4.91 -17.11 -11.27
N ASP A 92 -5.22 -18.42 -11.35
CA ASP A 92 -4.88 -19.16 -12.56
C ASP A 92 -5.64 -18.57 -13.76
N LYS A 93 -4.99 -18.59 -14.93
CA LYS A 93 -5.64 -18.21 -16.19
C LYS A 93 -6.78 -19.18 -16.50
N PRO A 94 -7.84 -18.74 -17.20
CA PRO A 94 -8.85 -19.65 -17.72
C PRO A 94 -8.20 -20.67 -18.68
N GLU A 95 -8.63 -21.93 -18.62
CA GLU A 95 -8.05 -23.04 -19.40
C GLU A 95 -8.09 -22.79 -20.92
N ARG A 96 -9.02 -21.96 -21.40
CA ARG A 96 -9.14 -21.60 -22.81
C ARG A 96 -7.96 -20.77 -23.35
N ASP A 97 -7.36 -19.91 -22.52
CA ASP A 97 -6.20 -19.10 -22.92
C ASP A 97 -4.88 -19.87 -22.73
N ALA A 98 -4.86 -20.86 -21.84
CA ALA A 98 -3.70 -21.72 -21.65
C ALA A 98 -3.40 -22.58 -22.88
N ASN A 99 -4.42 -22.96 -23.66
CA ASN A 99 -4.25 -23.73 -24.89
C ASN A 99 -3.74 -22.88 -26.08
N VAL A 100 -4.00 -21.57 -26.10
CA VAL A 100 -3.52 -20.69 -27.18
C VAL A 100 -2.09 -20.23 -26.92
N ASP A 101 -1.76 -19.83 -25.68
CA ASP A 101 -0.38 -19.48 -25.29
C ASP A 101 0.58 -20.68 -25.33
N ALA A 102 0.08 -21.91 -25.12
CA ALA A 102 0.88 -23.14 -25.22
C ALA A 102 1.21 -23.54 -26.66
N LEU A 103 0.52 -22.98 -27.65
CA LEU A 103 0.81 -23.20 -29.07
C LEU A 103 1.82 -22.18 -29.64
N GLU A 104 2.05 -21.05 -28.98
CA GLU A 104 2.91 -19.96 -29.50
C GLU A 104 4.28 -19.84 -28.81
N HIS A 105 4.54 -20.52 -27.69
CA HIS A 105 5.86 -20.49 -27.04
C HIS A 105 6.38 -21.86 -26.59
N ASP A 106 7.44 -22.28 -27.28
CA ASP A 106 8.51 -23.19 -26.86
C ASP A 106 8.17 -24.67 -26.68
N ILE A 107 8.25 -25.40 -27.80
CA ILE A 107 8.78 -26.77 -27.82
C ILE A 107 10.28 -26.65 -27.51
N GLU A 108 10.67 -26.63 -26.23
CA GLU A 108 12.00 -27.05 -25.75
C GLU A 108 12.04 -27.06 -24.21
N GLY A 109 12.08 -28.27 -23.62
CA GLY A 109 12.40 -28.49 -22.20
C GLY A 109 11.24 -29.02 -21.34
N ASP A 110 11.34 -30.30 -20.98
CA ASP A 110 10.62 -31.03 -19.92
C ASP A 110 9.15 -30.62 -19.64
N GLY A 111 8.26 -30.96 -20.59
CA GLY A 111 6.91 -31.53 -20.39
C GLY A 111 5.90 -30.90 -19.42
N THR A 112 6.24 -29.83 -18.72
CA THR A 112 5.40 -29.17 -17.73
C THR A 112 4.94 -27.83 -18.31
N PRO A 113 3.64 -27.66 -18.61
CA PRO A 113 3.12 -26.40 -19.09
C PRO A 113 3.42 -25.31 -18.05
N LYS A 114 4.26 -24.34 -18.39
CA LYS A 114 4.46 -23.13 -17.60
C LYS A 114 3.19 -22.29 -17.70
N THR A 115 2.17 -22.66 -16.93
CA THR A 115 0.99 -21.82 -16.73
C THR A 115 1.45 -20.48 -16.15
N LYS A 116 1.44 -19.42 -16.97
CA LYS A 116 1.70 -18.04 -16.54
C LYS A 116 0.50 -17.57 -15.69
N ASN A 117 0.42 -18.05 -14.45
CA ASN A 117 -0.62 -17.69 -13.51
C ASN A 117 -0.47 -16.21 -13.12
N GLY A 118 -1.59 -15.49 -13.05
CA GLY A 118 -1.62 -14.18 -12.42
C GLY A 118 -1.40 -14.33 -10.92
N ARG A 119 -0.72 -13.38 -10.27
CA ARG A 119 -0.63 -13.30 -8.81
C ARG A 119 -1.11 -11.93 -8.37
N VAL A 120 -1.88 -11.90 -7.29
CA VAL A 120 -2.31 -10.66 -6.63
C VAL A 120 -1.80 -10.62 -5.21
N ASP A 121 -1.25 -9.49 -4.79
CA ASP A 121 -0.74 -9.33 -3.42
C ASP A 121 -1.84 -9.60 -2.38
N TYR A 122 -3.05 -9.09 -2.61
CA TYR A 122 -4.23 -9.39 -1.76
C TYR A 122 -5.50 -9.58 -2.57
N LEU A 123 -6.31 -10.52 -2.11
CA LEU A 123 -7.65 -10.75 -2.63
C LEU A 123 -8.66 -10.71 -1.49
N ALA A 124 -9.69 -9.88 -1.61
CA ALA A 124 -10.69 -9.66 -0.58
C ALA A 124 -12.11 -9.77 -1.15
N TRP A 125 -13.04 -10.26 -0.33
CA TRP A 125 -14.48 -10.22 -0.57
C TRP A 125 -15.11 -9.23 0.39
N PHE A 126 -15.66 -8.15 -0.17
CA PHE A 126 -16.29 -7.07 0.57
C PHE A 126 -17.58 -6.67 -0.15
N ASP A 127 -18.68 -6.57 0.59
CA ASP A 127 -20.03 -6.50 0.04
C ASP A 127 -20.25 -7.58 -1.04
N ASN A 128 -20.65 -7.19 -2.25
CA ASN A 128 -20.86 -8.06 -3.40
C ASN A 128 -19.72 -7.91 -4.44
N ARG A 129 -18.48 -7.66 -3.98
CA ARG A 129 -17.28 -7.52 -4.82
C ARG A 129 -16.18 -8.47 -4.41
N VAL A 130 -15.45 -8.92 -5.42
CA VAL A 130 -14.07 -9.40 -5.26
C VAL A 130 -13.09 -8.29 -5.61
N ILE A 131 -12.19 -8.01 -4.68
CA ILE A 131 -11.26 -6.88 -4.73
C ILE A 131 -9.83 -7.41 -4.74
N GLY A 132 -9.13 -7.23 -5.86
CA GLY A 132 -7.70 -7.43 -5.99
C GLY A 132 -6.94 -6.16 -5.60
N ILE A 133 -5.85 -6.31 -4.85
CA ILE A 133 -5.03 -5.18 -4.40
C ILE A 133 -3.58 -5.51 -4.69
N GLU A 134 -2.92 -4.62 -5.44
CA GLU A 134 -1.48 -4.64 -5.63
C GLU A 134 -0.85 -3.55 -4.79
N LEU A 135 0.23 -3.87 -4.07
CA LEU A 135 0.78 -3.00 -3.06
C LEU A 135 2.27 -2.71 -3.32
N LYS A 136 2.64 -1.43 -3.29
CA LYS A 136 4.03 -1.00 -3.29
C LYS A 136 4.26 0.05 -2.22
N MET A 137 5.52 0.18 -1.83
CA MET A 137 5.98 1.22 -0.94
C MET A 137 7.16 1.97 -1.55
N ALA A 138 7.20 3.28 -1.29
CA ALA A 138 8.38 4.09 -1.50
C ALA A 138 8.51 5.14 -0.39
N SER A 139 9.61 5.90 -0.43
CA SER A 139 9.84 7.01 0.49
C SER A 139 10.16 8.27 -0.28
N MET A 140 9.70 9.40 0.24
CA MET A 140 9.90 10.72 -0.34
C MET A 140 10.53 11.63 0.72
N ASN A 141 11.43 12.53 0.29
CA ASN A 141 11.91 13.59 1.18
C ASN A 141 10.75 14.55 1.45
N CYS A 142 10.30 14.68 2.70
CA CYS A 142 9.20 15.58 3.05
C CYS A 142 9.58 17.07 3.11
N GLU A 143 10.87 17.40 3.17
CA GLU A 143 11.36 18.79 3.16
C GLU A 143 11.40 19.37 1.74
N THR A 144 11.87 18.55 0.79
CA THR A 144 11.91 18.88 -0.65
C THR A 144 11.22 17.76 -1.45
N PRO A 145 9.87 17.70 -1.41
CA PRO A 145 9.14 16.65 -2.10
C PRO A 145 9.39 16.66 -3.60
N LYS A 146 9.87 15.54 -4.13
CA LYS A 146 10.01 15.30 -5.57
C LYS A 146 9.67 13.86 -5.91
N ILE A 147 9.11 13.65 -7.10
CA ILE A 147 9.00 12.33 -7.70
C ILE A 147 10.39 11.92 -8.19
N THR A 148 10.93 10.86 -7.61
CA THR A 148 12.15 10.23 -8.10
C THR A 148 11.78 9.16 -9.12
N GLU A 149 12.73 8.79 -9.97
CA GLU A 149 12.60 7.66 -10.90
C GLU A 149 12.11 6.40 -10.19
N SER A 150 12.67 6.08 -9.02
CA SER A 150 12.23 4.92 -8.23
C SER A 150 10.77 5.00 -7.74
N ILE A 151 10.25 6.19 -7.43
CA ILE A 151 8.82 6.35 -7.08
C ILE A 151 7.96 6.13 -8.34
N ASP A 152 8.38 6.73 -9.45
CA ASP A 152 7.65 6.65 -10.72
C ASP A 152 7.58 5.22 -11.26
N GLU A 153 8.72 4.53 -11.36
CA GLU A 153 8.80 3.13 -11.80
C GLU A 153 7.94 2.19 -10.92
N ARG A 154 8.00 2.36 -9.60
CA ARG A 154 7.18 1.57 -8.67
C ARG A 154 5.70 1.84 -8.87
N TRP A 155 5.34 3.09 -9.11
CA TRP A 155 3.96 3.49 -9.35
C TRP A 155 3.42 2.90 -10.67
N VAL A 156 4.16 3.06 -11.77
CA VAL A 156 3.82 2.47 -13.08
C VAL A 156 3.66 0.95 -12.94
N LYS A 157 4.63 0.30 -12.29
CA LYS A 157 4.62 -1.14 -12.07
C LYS A 157 3.39 -1.62 -11.29
N VAL A 158 3.05 -0.98 -10.16
CA VAL A 158 1.88 -1.40 -9.36
C VAL A 158 0.57 -1.18 -10.12
N VAL A 159 0.49 -0.12 -10.93
CA VAL A 159 -0.67 0.13 -11.81
C VAL A 159 -0.81 -0.95 -12.87
N ASP A 160 0.28 -1.37 -13.51
CA ASP A 160 0.25 -2.42 -14.52
C ASP A 160 -0.03 -3.81 -13.94
N GLN A 161 0.52 -4.11 -12.75
CA GLN A 161 0.15 -5.31 -11.99
C GLN A 161 -1.36 -5.32 -11.69
N ALA A 162 -1.93 -4.19 -11.26
CA ALA A 162 -3.35 -4.11 -10.94
C ALA A 162 -4.23 -4.31 -12.18
N LYS A 163 -3.82 -3.79 -13.35
CA LYS A 163 -4.49 -4.05 -14.63
C LYS A 163 -4.46 -5.53 -15.00
N ALA A 164 -3.31 -6.19 -14.85
CA ALA A 164 -3.19 -7.62 -15.11
C ALA A 164 -4.11 -8.43 -14.17
N ALA A 165 -4.10 -8.12 -12.87
CA ALA A 165 -5.00 -8.71 -11.88
C ALA A 165 -6.48 -8.54 -12.25
N GLN A 166 -6.88 -7.37 -12.76
CA GLN A 166 -8.24 -7.12 -13.23
C GLN A 166 -8.66 -8.05 -14.37
N ILE A 167 -7.75 -8.32 -15.32
CA ILE A 167 -8.01 -9.21 -16.46
C ILE A 167 -8.28 -10.63 -15.93
N TYR A 168 -7.41 -11.13 -15.05
CA TYR A 168 -7.57 -12.48 -14.48
C TYR A 168 -8.82 -12.62 -13.63
N LEU A 169 -9.14 -11.62 -12.80
CA LEU A 169 -10.36 -11.66 -11.99
C LEU A 169 -11.64 -11.63 -12.86
N ARG A 170 -11.64 -10.90 -13.98
CA ARG A 170 -12.76 -10.92 -14.93
C ARG A 170 -12.89 -12.26 -15.63
N ALA A 171 -11.79 -12.91 -15.99
CA ALA A 171 -11.83 -14.26 -16.53
C ALA A 171 -12.49 -15.23 -15.53
N ARG A 172 -12.08 -15.18 -14.26
CA ARG A 172 -12.69 -15.99 -13.19
C ARG A 172 -14.16 -15.66 -12.94
N HIS A 173 -14.57 -14.41 -13.07
CA HIS A 173 -15.97 -14.03 -13.01
C HIS A 173 -16.80 -14.65 -14.14
N ARG A 174 -16.26 -14.78 -15.36
CA ARG A 174 -16.98 -15.45 -16.46
C ARG A 174 -17.15 -16.95 -16.21
N GLU A 175 -16.17 -17.59 -15.57
CA GLU A 175 -16.23 -19.01 -15.21
C GLU A 175 -17.15 -19.27 -14.02
N ASP A 176 -17.03 -18.47 -12.96
CA ASP A 176 -17.79 -18.61 -11.72
C ASP A 176 -18.21 -17.23 -11.18
N PRO A 177 -19.32 -16.68 -11.67
CA PRO A 177 -19.81 -15.37 -11.24
C PRO A 177 -20.19 -15.32 -9.75
N ARG A 178 -20.59 -16.47 -9.18
CA ARG A 178 -21.01 -16.57 -7.77
C ARG A 178 -19.82 -16.45 -6.83
N ARG A 179 -18.69 -17.07 -7.19
CA ARG A 179 -17.46 -17.01 -6.38
C ARG A 179 -16.68 -15.72 -6.61
N TYR A 180 -16.76 -15.14 -7.81
CA TYR A 180 -16.07 -13.90 -8.17
C TYR A 180 -17.06 -12.80 -8.59
N PRO A 181 -17.97 -12.35 -7.70
CA PRO A 181 -18.92 -11.30 -8.05
C PRO A 181 -18.22 -9.95 -8.27
N ASN A 182 -18.67 -9.20 -9.27
CA ASN A 182 -18.27 -7.82 -9.57
C ASN A 182 -16.77 -7.51 -9.37
N PRO A 183 -15.86 -8.25 -10.05
CA PRO A 183 -14.43 -8.16 -9.76
C PRO A 183 -13.86 -6.78 -10.07
N ILE A 184 -13.09 -6.25 -9.13
CA ILE A 184 -12.30 -5.03 -9.29
C ILE A 184 -10.89 -5.24 -8.76
N SER A 185 -9.90 -4.64 -9.40
CA SER A 185 -8.54 -4.55 -8.90
C SER A 185 -8.12 -3.10 -8.78
N PHE A 186 -7.24 -2.78 -7.84
CA PHE A 186 -6.62 -1.47 -7.77
C PHE A 186 -5.17 -1.54 -7.32
N ALA A 187 -4.40 -0.57 -7.80
CA ALA A 187 -3.06 -0.31 -7.34
C ALA A 187 -3.10 0.57 -6.10
N LEU A 188 -2.34 0.20 -5.08
CA LEU A 188 -2.13 0.97 -3.87
C LEU A 188 -0.63 1.19 -3.65
N MET A 189 -0.24 2.44 -3.43
CA MET A 189 1.13 2.76 -3.09
C MET A 189 1.20 3.61 -1.82
N VAL A 190 2.10 3.18 -0.93
CA VAL A 190 2.41 3.83 0.35
C VAL A 190 3.64 4.69 0.17
N ILE A 191 3.51 6.00 0.34
CA ILE A 191 4.59 6.98 0.25
C ILE A 191 4.92 7.49 1.65
N VAL A 192 6.07 7.09 2.17
CA VAL A 192 6.54 7.54 3.49
C VAL A 192 7.28 8.86 3.35
N GLY A 193 6.71 9.93 3.89
CA GLY A 193 7.37 11.24 3.96
C GLY A 193 8.39 11.22 5.09
N ARG A 194 9.68 11.36 4.75
CA ARG A 194 10.76 11.30 5.75
C ARG A 194 11.88 12.28 5.48
N ARG A 195 12.60 12.70 6.52
CA ARG A 195 13.87 13.43 6.42
C ARG A 195 14.79 13.05 7.58
N ASN A 196 16.10 13.31 7.42
CA ASN A 196 17.05 13.18 8.51
C ASN A 196 17.20 14.54 9.19
N ILE A 197 17.12 14.58 10.52
CA ILE A 197 17.29 15.79 11.32
C ILE A 197 18.31 15.54 12.43
N ARG A 198 18.93 16.61 12.93
CA ARG A 198 19.71 16.52 14.17
C ARG A 198 18.75 16.43 15.36
N ILE A 199 19.18 15.74 16.41
CA ILE A 199 18.40 15.60 17.66
C ILE A 199 18.15 16.97 18.29
N ASP A 200 19.15 17.86 18.24
CA ASP A 200 19.05 19.21 18.81
C ASP A 200 18.07 20.11 18.04
N ASP A 201 17.84 19.82 16.75
CA ASP A 201 16.91 20.55 15.88
C ASP A 201 15.47 19.95 15.93
N PHE A 202 15.21 19.00 16.82
CA PHE A 202 13.88 18.37 16.94
C PHE A 202 12.84 19.33 17.51
N GLU A 203 13.27 20.30 18.32
CA GLU A 203 12.37 21.30 18.87
C GLU A 203 11.78 22.18 17.75
N GLY A 204 10.45 22.16 17.60
CA GLY A 204 9.77 22.88 16.53
C GLY A 204 9.80 22.22 15.16
N VAL A 205 10.31 20.99 15.03
CA VAL A 205 10.32 20.21 13.76
C VAL A 205 8.93 20.00 13.16
N ASP A 206 7.90 20.02 14.01
CA ASP A 206 6.50 19.88 13.63
C ASP A 206 5.93 21.13 12.95
N LYS A 207 6.61 22.28 13.04
CA LYS A 207 6.18 23.50 12.35
C LYS A 207 6.20 23.25 10.84
N GLY A 208 5.05 23.41 10.20
CA GLY A 208 4.91 23.27 8.76
C GLY A 208 4.69 21.84 8.26
N ILE A 209 4.28 20.88 9.11
CA ILE A 209 3.87 19.54 8.63
C ILE A 209 2.80 19.64 7.53
N GLU A 210 1.79 20.49 7.72
CA GLU A 210 0.74 20.68 6.72
C GLU A 210 1.31 21.14 5.38
N LEU A 211 2.28 22.06 5.39
CA LEU A 211 2.96 22.51 4.18
C LEU A 211 3.79 21.38 3.53
N MET A 212 4.43 20.52 4.33
CA MET A 212 5.15 19.34 3.82
C MET A 212 4.18 18.33 3.20
N GLU A 213 3.05 18.07 3.85
CA GLU A 213 1.97 17.22 3.32
C GLU A 213 1.46 17.77 1.99
N ASP A 214 1.10 19.05 1.93
CA ASP A 214 0.55 19.69 0.74
C ASP A 214 1.54 19.67 -0.43
N ARG A 215 2.82 19.95 -0.19
CA ARG A 215 3.87 19.86 -1.21
C ARG A 215 4.08 18.42 -1.70
N SER A 216 4.07 17.44 -0.81
CA SER A 216 4.13 16.03 -1.17
C SER A 216 2.91 15.61 -2.00
N LEU A 217 1.71 15.99 -1.58
CA LEU A 217 0.47 15.73 -2.30
C LEU A 217 0.46 16.41 -3.68
N HIS A 218 1.00 17.63 -3.78
CA HIS A 218 1.16 18.33 -5.05
C HIS A 218 2.09 17.56 -6.00
N ALA A 219 3.26 17.11 -5.53
CA ALA A 219 4.18 16.30 -6.31
C ALA A 219 3.54 14.98 -6.77
N LEU A 220 2.81 14.28 -5.90
CA LEU A 220 2.15 13.01 -6.24
C LEU A 220 1.04 13.15 -7.30
N ARG A 221 0.51 14.36 -7.53
CA ARG A 221 -0.46 14.60 -8.61
C ARG A 221 0.17 14.54 -10.00
N SER A 222 1.48 14.70 -10.13
CA SER A 222 2.20 14.63 -11.41
C SER A 222 2.55 13.21 -11.85
N LEU A 223 2.32 12.21 -10.99
CA LEU A 223 2.53 10.80 -11.35
C LEU A 223 1.66 10.40 -12.55
N SER A 224 2.21 9.54 -13.41
CA SER A 224 1.49 8.94 -14.52
C SER A 224 1.50 7.41 -14.38
N PRO A 225 0.35 6.72 -14.46
CA PRO A 225 -1.01 7.26 -14.58
C PRO A 225 -1.47 7.99 -13.30
N ARG A 226 -2.23 9.09 -13.44
CA ARG A 226 -2.62 9.92 -12.29
C ARG A 226 -3.36 9.15 -11.18
N PRO A 227 -2.97 9.27 -9.90
CA PRO A 227 -3.75 8.73 -8.79
C PRO A 227 -5.18 9.30 -8.73
N THR A 228 -6.13 8.44 -8.39
CA THR A 228 -7.56 8.79 -8.33
C THR A 228 -8.12 8.75 -6.92
N PHE A 229 -7.42 8.07 -6.01
CA PHE A 229 -7.63 8.16 -4.57
C PHE A 229 -6.34 8.65 -3.90
N THR A 230 -6.49 9.45 -2.85
CA THR A 230 -5.38 9.95 -2.05
C THR A 230 -5.83 10.16 -0.60
N ALA A 231 -5.06 9.64 0.34
CA ALA A 231 -5.26 9.85 1.77
C ALA A 231 -3.91 10.06 2.45
N THR A 232 -3.90 10.72 3.61
CA THR A 232 -2.70 10.97 4.40
C THR A 232 -2.94 10.57 5.84
N TYR A 233 -2.00 9.83 6.42
CA TYR A 233 -1.93 9.53 7.84
C TYR A 233 -0.76 10.29 8.46
N THR A 234 -1.05 11.28 9.29
CA THR A 234 -0.05 11.97 10.10
C THR A 234 0.18 11.18 11.38
N PHE A 235 1.44 10.84 11.70
CA PHE A 235 1.76 10.16 12.94
C PHE A 235 1.46 11.06 14.15
N PRO A 236 1.07 10.49 15.30
CA PRO A 236 1.07 11.21 16.57
C PRO A 236 2.44 11.80 16.85
N LYS A 237 2.49 12.97 17.49
CA LYS A 237 3.71 13.76 17.67
C LYS A 237 4.83 12.95 18.34
N GLU A 238 4.45 12.17 19.33
CA GLU A 238 5.29 11.29 20.11
C GLU A 238 6.00 10.20 19.27
N PHE A 239 5.51 9.90 18.06
CA PHE A 239 6.08 8.85 17.19
C PHE A 239 6.71 9.37 15.90
N ARG A 240 6.90 10.69 15.74
CA ARG A 240 7.46 11.25 14.51
C ARG A 240 8.98 11.17 14.44
N GLY A 241 9.66 11.21 15.59
CA GLY A 241 11.12 11.11 15.68
C GLY A 241 11.54 9.67 15.94
N LEU A 242 12.37 9.11 15.07
CA LEU A 242 12.68 7.67 15.07
C LEU A 242 14.17 7.45 14.79
N VAL A 243 14.82 6.53 15.50
CA VAL A 243 16.20 6.13 15.27
C VAL A 243 16.23 5.28 13.99
N PRO A 244 17.27 5.42 13.15
CA PRO A 244 17.48 4.53 12.02
C PRO A 244 17.61 3.07 12.49
N ARG A 245 16.99 2.12 11.77
CA ARG A 245 17.21 0.68 12.02
C ARG A 245 18.71 0.39 12.12
N ARG A 246 19.14 -0.36 13.14
CA ARG A 246 20.43 -1.07 13.14
C ARG A 246 20.40 -2.11 12.02
N LYS A 247 20.66 -1.71 10.78
CA LYS A 247 20.79 -2.62 9.64
C LYS A 247 22.14 -3.34 9.70
N GLY A 248 22.41 -4.11 10.75
CA GLY A 248 23.54 -5.05 10.84
C GLY A 248 24.97 -4.51 10.63
N LYS A 249 25.17 -3.26 10.21
CA LYS A 249 26.44 -2.57 10.02
C LYS A 249 26.16 -1.07 10.18
N GLU A 250 26.99 -0.43 10.97
CA GLU A 250 26.93 0.97 11.44
C GLU A 250 25.98 1.26 12.60
N ALA A 251 26.60 1.68 13.70
CA ALA A 251 25.93 2.41 14.77
C ALA A 251 25.32 3.71 14.20
N PRO A 252 24.24 4.23 14.80
CA PRO A 252 23.64 5.50 14.38
C PRO A 252 24.71 6.59 14.24
N LYS A 253 24.66 7.38 13.15
CA LYS A 253 25.45 8.62 13.05
C LYS A 253 25.09 9.48 14.27
N ARG A 254 26.03 9.64 15.21
CA ARG A 254 25.83 10.34 16.49
C ARG A 254 25.05 11.64 16.25
N GLY A 255 23.93 11.82 16.96
CA GLY A 255 23.16 13.07 16.96
C GLY A 255 22.11 13.24 15.86
N ARG A 256 21.78 12.23 15.03
CA ARG A 256 20.71 12.34 14.01
C ARG A 256 19.62 11.28 14.14
N VAL A 257 18.38 11.69 13.87
CA VAL A 257 17.18 10.85 13.83
C VAL A 257 16.46 10.97 12.50
N MET A 258 15.72 9.94 12.14
CA MET A 258 14.79 9.94 11.01
C MET A 258 13.45 10.50 11.48
N TYR A 259 13.07 11.62 10.89
CA TYR A 259 11.77 12.23 11.13
C TYR A 259 10.77 11.75 10.08
N THR A 260 9.65 11.17 10.52
CA THR A 260 8.58 10.63 9.67
C THR A 260 7.24 11.21 10.11
N PRO A 261 6.86 12.41 9.62
CA PRO A 261 5.64 13.08 10.07
C PRO A 261 4.36 12.42 9.56
N PHE A 262 4.40 11.86 8.35
CA PHE A 262 3.21 11.32 7.69
C PHE A 262 3.53 10.21 6.69
N VAL A 263 2.47 9.48 6.34
CA VAL A 263 2.40 8.57 5.19
C VAL A 263 1.28 9.01 4.27
N SER A 264 1.53 9.06 2.98
CA SER A 264 0.48 9.25 1.97
C SER A 264 0.15 7.92 1.30
N PHE A 265 -1.14 7.64 1.16
CA PHE A 265 -1.67 6.51 0.42
C PHE A 265 -2.24 7.02 -0.90
N ILE A 266 -1.72 6.54 -2.02
CA ILE A 266 -2.26 6.84 -3.34
C ILE A 266 -2.79 5.56 -3.98
N ALA A 267 -3.93 5.65 -4.66
CA ALA A 267 -4.49 4.50 -5.33
C ALA A 267 -5.16 4.83 -6.67
N ARG A 268 -5.23 3.81 -7.52
CA ARG A 268 -5.88 3.88 -8.83
C ARG A 268 -6.56 2.54 -9.14
N PRO A 269 -7.86 2.54 -9.45
CA PRO A 269 -8.54 1.34 -9.87
C PRO A 269 -8.11 0.96 -11.28
N ALA A 270 -7.98 -0.34 -11.51
CA ALA A 270 -7.77 -0.91 -12.82
C ALA A 270 -9.10 -0.91 -13.57
N VAL A 271 -9.37 0.20 -14.28
CA VAL A 271 -10.55 0.30 -15.14
C VAL A 271 -10.14 -0.13 -16.55
N ASN A 272 -10.44 -1.37 -16.90
CA ASN A 272 -10.53 -1.72 -18.32
C ASN A 272 -11.93 -1.32 -18.77
N SER A 273 -12.03 -0.35 -19.68
CA SER A 273 -13.26 -0.03 -20.39
C SER A 273 -13.86 -1.33 -20.88
N ILE A 274 -14.99 -1.72 -20.31
CA ILE A 274 -15.82 -2.76 -20.90
C ILE A 274 -16.47 -2.04 -22.07
N THR A 275 -15.96 -2.28 -23.27
CA THR A 275 -16.80 -2.12 -24.46
C THR A 275 -17.92 -3.13 -24.25
N ILE A 276 -19.10 -2.61 -23.91
CA ILE A 276 -20.35 -3.38 -23.87
C ILE A 276 -20.66 -3.81 -25.29
#